data_AF-A0A2D3TEE0-F1
#
_entry.id   AF-A0A2D3TEE0-F1
#
_cell.length_a   1.000
_cell.length_b   1.000
_cell.length_c   1.000
_cell.angle_alpha   90.00
_cell.angle_beta   90.00
_cell.angle_gamma   90.00
#
_symmetry.space_group_name_H-M   'P 1'
#
loop_
_entity.id
_entity.type
_entity.pdbx_description
1 polymer ?
#
loop_
_entity_poly.entity_id
_entity_poly.type
_entity_poly.pdbx_seq_one_letter_code
_entity_poly.pdbx_strand_id
1 'polypeptide(L)'
;MHRIDTPTVQPDKFGQGKPGFTNGDPTTGTRATDLNSDFFDALQEELCTVIEKTGTRLNKHEHTQLYQAIQTCAENAANRKLSKKKNGKDILDKAQFIENLGLTETVELAKEAIPYHRKINGKSLTQDVQLTATDVNAVTPQILRLEVPVGVPLPWPTDRPPTGWLLCNGDRFNATQYPLLASAYPSGQLPDLRGEFIRGADAGRKIDTGRKVLSAQGDAIRNITGQFGYVRQGQWAPWVTATGAFYQTSTFSAAIKRGDPDNWGSVSAFDASRVVPTAHENRPRNVAFNYIVRGA
;
A
#
# COMPACT_ATOMS: atom_id res chain seq x y z
N MET A 1 -57.34 38.03 -55.38
CA MET A 1 -57.36 39.39 -55.97
C MET A 1 -57.77 39.29 -57.43
N HIS A 2 -58.74 40.09 -57.88
CA HIS A 2 -59.16 40.13 -59.29
C HIS A 2 -58.51 41.31 -60.03
N ARG A 3 -58.53 41.25 -61.36
CA ARG A 3 -58.11 42.37 -62.22
C ARG A 3 -59.19 43.44 -62.22
N ILE A 4 -58.80 44.70 -62.36
CA ILE A 4 -59.74 45.80 -62.51
C ILE A 4 -60.62 45.60 -63.76
N ASP A 5 -61.92 45.81 -63.60
CA ASP A 5 -62.96 45.48 -64.58
C ASP A 5 -64.01 46.60 -64.72
N THR A 6 -63.68 47.80 -64.22
CA THR A 6 -64.53 48.98 -64.35
C THR A 6 -64.59 49.48 -65.80
N PRO A 7 -65.67 50.18 -66.22
CA PRO A 7 -65.79 50.69 -67.59
C PRO A 7 -64.65 51.62 -68.04
N THR A 8 -63.92 52.23 -67.10
CA THR A 8 -62.79 53.15 -67.33
C THR A 8 -61.42 52.46 -67.26
N VAL A 9 -61.39 51.13 -67.29
CA VAL A 9 -60.16 50.37 -67.25
C VAL A 9 -59.33 50.58 -68.51
N GLN A 10 -58.00 50.52 -68.39
CA GLN A 10 -57.14 50.47 -69.56
C GLN A 10 -57.05 49.02 -70.05
N PRO A 11 -57.61 48.67 -71.23
CA PRO A 11 -57.49 47.33 -71.78
C PRO A 11 -56.02 47.01 -72.10
N ASP A 12 -55.65 45.76 -71.88
CA ASP A 12 -54.35 45.17 -72.26
C ASP A 12 -53.08 45.90 -71.78
N LYS A 13 -53.17 46.70 -70.71
CA LYS A 13 -52.01 47.45 -70.16
C LYS A 13 -50.79 46.58 -69.89
N PHE A 14 -50.99 45.33 -69.48
CA PHE A 14 -49.91 44.38 -69.17
C PHE A 14 -49.88 43.17 -70.13
N GLY A 15 -50.42 43.33 -71.34
CA GLY A 15 -50.56 42.28 -72.36
C GLY A 15 -52.01 41.84 -72.58
N GLN A 16 -52.25 41.03 -73.62
CA GLN A 16 -53.59 40.60 -74.02
C GLN A 16 -54.38 39.97 -72.86
N GLY A 17 -55.58 40.48 -72.61
CA GLY A 17 -56.47 40.07 -71.53
C GLY A 17 -56.06 40.55 -70.13
N LYS A 18 -55.08 41.45 -70.01
CA LYS A 18 -54.57 41.93 -68.71
C LYS A 18 -54.81 43.43 -68.54
N PRO A 19 -56.03 43.81 -68.15
CA PRO A 19 -56.38 45.21 -67.91
C PRO A 19 -55.59 45.81 -66.73
N GLY A 20 -55.47 47.13 -66.72
CA GLY A 20 -54.76 47.87 -65.67
C GLY A 20 -55.27 49.30 -65.47
N PHE A 21 -54.72 49.96 -64.44
CA PHE A 21 -55.07 51.33 -64.07
C PHE A 21 -54.45 52.36 -65.00
N THR A 22 -55.15 53.43 -65.33
CA THR A 22 -54.60 54.64 -65.95
C THR A 22 -54.93 55.86 -65.10
N ASN A 23 -54.03 56.86 -65.09
CA ASN A 23 -54.29 58.15 -64.45
C ASN A 23 -55.27 59.00 -65.25
N GLY A 24 -55.69 58.52 -66.42
CA GLY A 24 -56.39 59.32 -67.40
C GLY A 24 -55.45 60.32 -68.07
N ASP A 25 -55.99 61.02 -69.05
CA ASP A 25 -55.31 62.10 -69.74
C ASP A 25 -56.37 63.12 -70.18
N PRO A 26 -56.44 64.29 -69.53
CA PRO A 26 -57.44 65.31 -69.83
C PRO A 26 -57.25 65.92 -71.22
N THR A 27 -56.06 65.83 -71.82
CA THR A 27 -55.80 66.35 -73.18
C THR A 27 -56.38 65.46 -74.28
N THR A 28 -56.44 64.15 -74.02
CA THR A 28 -57.02 63.15 -74.94
C THR A 28 -58.44 62.75 -74.56
N GLY A 29 -58.99 63.30 -73.48
CA GLY A 29 -60.33 62.95 -72.96
C GLY A 29 -60.40 61.57 -72.27
N THR A 30 -59.25 60.94 -72.03
CA THR A 30 -59.19 59.62 -71.37
C THR A 30 -59.46 59.79 -69.88
N ARG A 31 -60.49 59.13 -69.36
CA ARG A 31 -60.79 59.14 -67.92
C ARG A 31 -59.76 58.32 -67.14
N ALA A 32 -59.48 58.73 -65.90
CA ALA A 32 -58.76 57.89 -64.95
C ALA A 32 -59.57 56.62 -64.66
N THR A 33 -58.88 55.55 -64.28
CA THR A 33 -59.56 54.31 -63.90
C THR A 33 -60.29 54.48 -62.57
N ASP A 34 -61.61 54.35 -62.62
CA ASP A 34 -62.47 54.30 -61.45
C ASP A 34 -62.19 53.02 -60.63
N LEU A 35 -62.28 53.14 -59.31
CA LEU A 35 -62.20 52.03 -58.35
C LEU A 35 -63.60 51.73 -57.83
N ASN A 36 -64.01 50.45 -57.82
CA ASN A 36 -65.31 49.99 -57.35
C ASN A 36 -65.20 49.27 -55.99
N SER A 37 -66.35 49.01 -55.35
CA SER A 37 -66.43 48.24 -54.09
C SER A 37 -65.73 46.89 -54.22
N ASP A 38 -65.98 46.17 -55.31
CA ASP A 38 -65.48 44.82 -55.52
C ASP A 38 -63.94 44.77 -55.46
N PHE A 39 -63.27 45.78 -56.02
CA PHE A 39 -61.82 45.91 -55.95
C PHE A 39 -61.33 46.17 -54.51
N PHE A 40 -61.99 47.05 -53.77
CA PHE A 40 -61.63 47.36 -52.38
C PHE A 40 -61.90 46.17 -51.44
N ASP A 41 -63.02 45.49 -51.62
CA ASP A 41 -63.40 44.29 -50.86
C ASP A 41 -62.40 43.17 -51.13
N ALA A 42 -62.01 42.94 -52.39
CA ALA A 42 -61.00 41.95 -52.74
C ALA A 42 -59.62 42.27 -52.13
N LEU A 43 -59.22 43.54 -52.07
CA LEU A 43 -57.97 43.93 -51.42
C LEU A 43 -58.07 43.74 -49.90
N GLN A 44 -59.18 44.12 -49.28
CA GLN A 44 -59.41 43.93 -47.85
C GLN A 44 -59.34 42.45 -47.47
N GLU A 45 -60.10 41.59 -48.13
CA GLU A 45 -60.19 40.17 -47.78
C GLU A 45 -58.88 39.42 -47.99
N GLU A 46 -58.08 39.77 -49.01
CA GLU A 46 -56.74 39.19 -49.20
C GLU A 46 -55.78 39.54 -48.04
N LEU A 47 -55.82 40.78 -47.56
CA LEU A 47 -54.99 41.21 -46.43
C LEU A 47 -55.51 40.65 -45.11
N CYS A 48 -56.82 40.66 -44.90
CA CYS A 48 -57.50 40.10 -43.73
C CYS A 48 -57.25 38.60 -43.61
N THR A 49 -57.35 37.85 -44.70
CA THR A 49 -57.12 36.40 -44.73
C THR A 49 -55.72 36.03 -44.20
N VAL A 50 -54.69 36.82 -44.54
CA VAL A 50 -53.32 36.58 -44.04
C VAL A 50 -53.25 36.72 -42.52
N ILE A 51 -53.93 37.73 -41.96
CA ILE A 51 -53.94 38.01 -40.52
C ILE A 51 -54.76 36.97 -39.76
N GLU A 52 -55.94 36.61 -40.27
CA GLU A 52 -56.83 35.66 -39.61
C GLU A 52 -56.26 34.24 -39.63
N LYS A 53 -55.53 33.86 -40.69
CA LYS A 53 -54.84 32.56 -40.76
C LYS A 53 -53.76 32.38 -39.70
N THR A 54 -53.23 33.45 -39.11
CA THR A 54 -52.31 33.35 -37.96
C THR A 54 -53.04 33.26 -36.62
N GLY A 55 -54.38 33.23 -36.61
CA GLY A 55 -55.21 33.21 -35.41
C GLY A 55 -55.41 34.59 -34.77
N THR A 56 -54.98 35.67 -35.44
CA THR A 56 -55.09 37.04 -34.93
C THR A 56 -56.44 37.63 -35.29
N ARG A 57 -57.15 38.22 -34.33
CA ARG A 57 -58.41 38.93 -34.58
C ARG A 57 -58.15 40.30 -35.23
N LEU A 58 -58.88 40.63 -36.29
CA LEU A 58 -58.80 41.94 -36.96
C LEU A 58 -59.18 43.08 -36.00
N ASN A 59 -58.41 44.17 -36.04
CA ASN A 59 -58.56 45.34 -35.20
C ASN A 59 -58.32 46.63 -36.01
N LYS A 60 -59.38 47.40 -36.22
CA LYS A 60 -59.35 48.67 -36.97
C LYS A 60 -58.45 49.76 -36.38
N HIS A 61 -58.01 49.61 -35.13
CA HIS A 61 -57.10 50.55 -34.46
C HIS A 61 -55.64 50.10 -34.50
N GLU A 62 -55.34 48.93 -35.08
CA GLU A 62 -53.98 48.40 -35.21
C GLU A 62 -53.54 48.43 -36.67
N HIS A 63 -52.39 49.07 -36.94
CA HIS A 63 -51.87 49.27 -38.29
C HIS A 63 -50.65 48.39 -38.60
N THR A 64 -50.29 47.47 -37.71
CA THR A 64 -49.16 46.54 -37.87
C THR A 64 -49.57 45.08 -38.00
N GLN A 65 -50.87 44.76 -38.02
CA GLN A 65 -51.36 43.36 -38.00
C GLN A 65 -50.83 42.51 -39.15
N LEU A 66 -50.80 43.05 -40.37
CA LEU A 66 -50.28 42.34 -41.54
C LEU A 66 -48.78 42.03 -41.40
N TYR A 67 -48.00 42.98 -40.89
CA TYR A 67 -46.57 42.80 -40.64
C TYR A 67 -46.32 41.68 -39.62
N GLN A 68 -47.06 41.69 -38.51
CA GLN A 68 -46.97 40.66 -37.46
C GLN A 68 -47.39 39.27 -37.99
N ALA A 69 -48.44 39.22 -38.81
CA ALA A 69 -48.91 37.97 -39.42
C ALA A 69 -47.86 37.34 -40.35
N ILE A 70 -47.18 38.16 -41.16
CA ILE A 70 -46.09 37.70 -42.04
C ILE A 70 -44.89 37.17 -41.22
N GLN A 71 -44.49 37.87 -40.15
CA GLN A 71 -43.44 37.40 -39.23
C GLN A 71 -43.81 36.04 -38.62
N THR A 72 -45.03 35.91 -38.11
CA THR A 72 -45.53 34.67 -37.52
C THR A 72 -45.55 33.51 -38.52
N CYS A 73 -45.97 33.76 -39.76
CA CYS A 73 -45.94 32.76 -40.83
C CYS A 73 -44.50 32.29 -41.14
N ALA A 74 -43.56 33.22 -41.22
CA ALA A 74 -42.15 32.91 -41.46
C ALA A 74 -41.53 32.10 -40.31
N GLU A 75 -41.83 32.46 -39.06
CA GLU A 75 -41.36 31.74 -37.87
C GLU A 75 -41.96 30.34 -37.79
N ASN A 76 -43.27 30.18 -38.03
CA ASN A 76 -43.93 28.88 -38.04
C ASN A 76 -43.38 27.96 -39.15
N ALA A 77 -43.02 28.53 -40.31
CA ALA A 77 -42.34 27.77 -41.37
C ALA A 77 -40.92 27.35 -40.95
N ALA A 78 -40.18 28.21 -40.25
CA ALA A 78 -38.83 27.94 -39.78
C ALA A 78 -38.79 26.91 -38.62
N ASN A 79 -39.79 26.93 -37.74
CA ASN A 79 -39.85 26.11 -36.51
C ASN A 79 -40.30 24.66 -36.72
N ARG A 80 -40.47 24.19 -37.97
CA ARG A 80 -40.80 22.77 -38.26
C ARG A 80 -39.60 21.81 -38.13
N LYS A 81 -38.42 22.30 -37.75
CA LYS A 81 -37.19 21.51 -37.62
C LYS A 81 -36.55 21.76 -36.27
N LEU A 82 -35.93 20.73 -35.70
CA LEU A 82 -35.08 20.85 -34.52
C LEU A 82 -33.85 21.72 -34.85
N SER A 83 -33.53 22.64 -33.96
CA SER A 83 -32.36 23.51 -34.09
C SER A 83 -31.09 22.76 -33.70
N LYS A 84 -30.10 22.71 -34.62
CA LYS A 84 -28.77 22.12 -34.33
C LYS A 84 -28.13 22.73 -33.07
N LYS A 85 -28.30 24.04 -32.84
CA LYS A 85 -27.72 24.74 -31.68
C LYS A 85 -28.34 24.33 -30.35
N LYS A 86 -29.54 23.75 -30.36
CA LYS A 86 -30.26 23.34 -29.14
C LYS A 86 -29.97 21.90 -28.74
N ASN A 87 -29.25 21.12 -29.55
CA ASN A 87 -28.86 19.74 -29.25
C ASN A 87 -30.03 18.88 -28.70
N GLY A 88 -31.22 18.99 -29.30
CA GLY A 88 -32.41 18.24 -28.89
C GLY A 88 -33.15 18.79 -27.65
N LYS A 89 -32.75 19.94 -27.09
CA LYS A 89 -33.48 20.59 -25.99
C LYS A 89 -34.88 21.08 -26.40
N ASP A 90 -35.09 21.32 -27.69
CA ASP A 90 -36.35 21.73 -28.31
C ASP A 90 -37.26 20.58 -28.74
N ILE A 91 -36.91 19.34 -28.40
CA ILE A 91 -37.82 18.20 -28.53
C ILE A 91 -38.91 18.33 -27.46
N LEU A 92 -40.17 18.39 -27.90
CA LEU A 92 -41.33 18.55 -27.03
C LEU A 92 -41.55 17.33 -26.14
N ASP A 93 -41.63 16.14 -26.76
CA ASP A 93 -41.73 14.86 -26.06
C ASP A 93 -40.46 14.04 -26.29
N LYS A 94 -39.56 14.09 -25.32
CA LYS A 94 -38.29 13.36 -25.38
C LYS A 94 -38.48 11.85 -25.22
N ALA A 95 -39.51 11.41 -24.49
CA ALA A 95 -39.76 10.00 -24.26
C ALA A 95 -40.23 9.33 -25.54
N GLN A 96 -41.25 9.93 -26.20
CA GLN A 96 -41.74 9.45 -27.49
C GLN A 96 -40.66 9.56 -28.58
N PHE A 97 -39.81 10.60 -28.55
CA PHE A 97 -38.68 10.71 -29.48
C PHE A 97 -37.65 9.59 -29.31
N ILE A 98 -37.30 9.22 -28.07
CA ILE A 98 -36.40 8.10 -27.78
C ILE A 98 -37.03 6.77 -28.23
N GLU A 99 -38.33 6.58 -27.99
CA GLU A 99 -39.08 5.40 -28.43
C GLU A 99 -39.08 5.26 -29.96
N ASN A 100 -39.38 6.34 -30.68
CA ASN A 100 -39.37 6.35 -32.15
C ASN A 100 -37.98 6.09 -32.75
N LEU A 101 -36.90 6.35 -32.01
CA LEU A 101 -35.53 6.01 -32.40
C LEU A 101 -35.13 4.58 -32.04
N GLY A 102 -35.99 3.82 -31.34
CA GLY A 102 -35.68 2.47 -30.87
C GLY A 102 -34.63 2.44 -29.75
N LEU A 103 -34.45 3.56 -29.02
CA LEU A 103 -33.40 3.71 -28.01
C LEU A 103 -33.88 3.44 -26.58
N THR A 104 -35.13 3.04 -26.38
CA THR A 104 -35.73 2.80 -25.06
C THR A 104 -34.92 1.80 -24.23
N GLU A 105 -34.57 0.65 -24.79
CA GLU A 105 -33.80 -0.40 -24.11
C GLU A 105 -32.38 0.07 -23.77
N THR A 106 -31.72 0.78 -24.70
CA THR A 106 -30.39 1.36 -24.48
C THR A 106 -30.38 2.35 -23.31
N VAL A 107 -31.40 3.21 -23.21
CA VAL A 107 -31.53 4.15 -22.08
C VAL A 107 -31.75 3.40 -20.77
N GLU A 108 -32.56 2.34 -20.77
CA GLU A 108 -32.82 1.55 -19.57
C GLU A 108 -31.57 0.81 -19.07
N LEU A 109 -30.82 0.18 -19.97
CA LEU A 109 -29.54 -0.47 -19.65
C LEU A 109 -28.49 0.55 -19.17
N ALA A 110 -28.48 1.75 -19.74
CA ALA A 110 -27.53 2.79 -19.37
C ALA A 110 -27.76 3.38 -17.98
N LYS A 111 -29.00 3.38 -17.45
CA LYS A 111 -29.32 3.94 -16.12
C LYS A 111 -28.50 3.32 -14.99
N GLU A 112 -28.15 2.05 -15.11
CA GLU A 112 -27.41 1.29 -14.09
C GLU A 112 -26.05 0.76 -14.59
N ALA A 113 -25.60 1.18 -15.78
CA ALA A 113 -24.37 0.68 -16.40
C ALA A 113 -23.09 1.07 -15.63
N ILE A 114 -23.15 2.11 -14.80
CA ILE A 114 -22.05 2.53 -13.94
C ILE A 114 -22.57 2.57 -12.50
N PRO A 115 -22.19 1.59 -11.65
CA PRO A 115 -22.51 1.65 -10.23
C PRO A 115 -21.93 2.93 -9.63
N TYR A 116 -22.76 3.73 -8.95
CA TYR A 116 -22.32 4.91 -8.19
C TYR A 116 -21.28 4.58 -7.10
N HIS A 117 -21.14 3.30 -6.77
CA HIS A 117 -20.24 2.78 -5.75
C HIS A 117 -19.48 1.57 -6.26
N ARG A 118 -18.15 1.62 -6.12
CA ARG A 118 -17.28 0.44 -6.24
C ARG A 118 -17.67 -0.55 -5.12
N LYS A 119 -17.88 -1.82 -5.44
CA LYS A 119 -18.22 -2.86 -4.45
C LYS A 119 -17.11 -3.89 -4.32
N ILE A 120 -16.88 -4.39 -3.10
CA ILE A 120 -16.11 -5.62 -2.84
C ILE A 120 -17.04 -6.57 -2.09
N ASN A 121 -17.19 -7.82 -2.58
CA ASN A 121 -18.09 -8.83 -2.01
C ASN A 121 -19.52 -8.32 -1.76
N GLY A 122 -20.07 -7.56 -2.72
CA GLY A 122 -21.43 -7.02 -2.65
C GLY A 122 -21.62 -5.81 -1.74
N LYS A 123 -20.58 -5.38 -0.99
CA LYS A 123 -20.63 -4.21 -0.10
C LYS A 123 -20.04 -2.98 -0.78
N SER A 124 -20.71 -1.83 -0.64
CA SER A 124 -20.25 -0.55 -1.17
C SER A 124 -18.98 -0.08 -0.45
N LEU A 125 -18.00 0.42 -1.22
CA LEU A 125 -16.85 1.13 -0.70
C LEU A 125 -17.22 2.59 -0.46
N THR A 126 -17.14 3.03 0.79
CA THR A 126 -17.39 4.44 1.19
C THR A 126 -16.10 5.27 1.25
N GLN A 127 -14.94 4.62 1.13
CA GLN A 127 -13.59 5.21 1.16
C GLN A 127 -12.62 4.38 0.29
N ASP A 128 -11.43 4.90 0.02
CA ASP A 128 -10.38 4.15 -0.67
C ASP A 128 -9.85 2.99 0.19
N VAL A 129 -9.52 1.88 -0.47
CA VAL A 129 -8.92 0.72 0.18
C VAL A 129 -7.42 0.93 0.26
N GLN A 130 -6.92 1.18 1.47
CA GLN A 130 -5.49 1.16 1.76
C GLN A 130 -5.09 -0.30 2.02
N LEU A 131 -4.25 -0.87 1.14
CA LEU A 131 -3.66 -2.19 1.34
C LEU A 131 -2.21 -2.01 1.76
N THR A 132 -1.85 -2.60 2.89
CA THR A 132 -0.46 -2.73 3.32
C THR A 132 0.14 -4.04 2.84
N ALA A 133 1.46 -4.17 2.89
CA ALA A 133 2.14 -5.43 2.56
C ALA A 133 1.68 -6.60 3.44
N THR A 134 1.16 -6.33 4.65
CA THR A 134 0.57 -7.34 5.54
C THR A 134 -0.76 -7.85 5.01
N ASP A 135 -1.61 -6.96 4.49
CA ASP A 135 -2.97 -7.29 4.02
C ASP A 135 -2.96 -8.22 2.79
N VAL A 136 -1.84 -8.24 2.06
CA VAL A 136 -1.64 -9.08 0.87
C VAL A 136 -0.57 -10.17 1.06
N ASN A 137 -0.09 -10.40 2.29
CA ASN A 137 1.00 -11.34 2.60
C ASN A 137 2.30 -11.12 1.77
N ALA A 138 2.53 -9.91 1.23
CA ALA A 138 3.72 -9.60 0.43
C ALA A 138 4.98 -9.45 1.30
N VAL A 139 4.80 -9.04 2.56
CA VAL A 139 5.86 -9.09 3.58
C VAL A 139 5.30 -9.86 4.75
N THR A 140 5.51 -11.16 4.74
CA THR A 140 5.33 -11.93 5.97
C THR A 140 6.53 -11.68 6.92
N PRO A 141 6.33 -11.62 8.25
CA PRO A 141 7.41 -11.58 9.24
C PRO A 141 8.48 -12.66 9.07
N GLN A 142 8.19 -13.71 8.29
CA GLN A 142 9.12 -14.76 7.90
C GLN A 142 10.27 -14.25 6.98
N ILE A 143 10.05 -13.25 6.10
CA ILE A 143 11.06 -12.80 5.12
C ILE A 143 12.14 -11.89 5.77
N LEU A 144 11.83 -11.26 6.91
CA LEU A 144 12.76 -10.41 7.67
C LEU A 144 13.47 -11.15 8.82
N ARG A 145 13.11 -12.41 9.10
CA ARG A 145 13.82 -13.22 10.09
C ARG A 145 15.10 -13.75 9.47
N LEU A 146 16.23 -13.39 10.05
CA LEU A 146 17.42 -14.24 9.99
C LEU A 146 16.97 -15.62 10.49
N GLU A 147 16.94 -16.63 9.60
CA GLU A 147 16.47 -17.97 9.94
C GLU A 147 17.50 -18.64 10.86
N VAL A 148 17.39 -18.37 12.16
CA VAL A 148 18.09 -19.13 13.18
C VAL A 148 17.41 -20.51 13.25
N PRO A 149 18.15 -21.62 13.04
CA PRO A 149 17.59 -22.96 13.17
C PRO A 149 16.98 -23.18 14.56
N VAL A 150 15.88 -23.93 14.61
CA VAL A 150 15.23 -24.30 15.87
C VAL A 150 16.21 -25.11 16.73
N GLY A 151 16.29 -24.78 18.01
CA GLY A 151 17.15 -25.47 18.97
C GLY A 151 18.59 -24.94 19.08
N VAL A 152 18.97 -23.87 18.37
CA VAL A 152 20.26 -23.21 18.60
C VAL A 152 20.18 -22.32 19.83
N PRO A 153 21.00 -22.53 20.89
CA PRO A 153 21.04 -21.64 22.03
C PRO A 153 21.65 -20.29 21.64
N LEU A 154 20.96 -19.19 21.96
CA LEU A 154 21.43 -17.83 21.74
C LEU A 154 21.50 -17.04 23.06
N PRO A 155 22.49 -16.15 23.22
CA PRO A 155 22.55 -15.26 24.37
C PRO A 155 21.40 -14.24 24.32
N TRP A 156 20.72 -14.07 25.44
CA TRP A 156 19.59 -13.17 25.63
C TRP A 156 19.80 -12.26 26.84
N PRO A 157 19.62 -10.94 26.70
CA PRO A 157 20.06 -9.97 27.71
C PRO A 157 19.10 -9.80 28.90
N THR A 158 17.88 -10.31 28.84
CA THR A 158 16.88 -10.16 29.92
C THR A 158 16.50 -11.48 30.56
N ASP A 159 15.89 -11.42 31.73
CA ASP A 159 15.39 -12.56 32.50
C ASP A 159 14.22 -13.29 31.80
N ARG A 160 13.47 -12.59 30.96
CA ARG A 160 12.29 -13.12 30.26
C ARG A 160 12.56 -13.30 28.77
N PRO A 161 12.51 -14.53 28.23
CA PRO A 161 12.64 -14.75 26.79
C PRO A 161 11.45 -14.12 26.04
N PRO A 162 11.61 -13.74 24.76
CA PRO A 162 10.50 -13.31 23.93
C PRO A 162 9.49 -14.43 23.72
N THR A 163 8.25 -14.07 23.39
CA THR A 163 7.22 -15.05 23.01
C THR A 163 7.72 -15.97 21.90
N GLY A 164 7.55 -17.28 22.08
CA GLY A 164 8.02 -18.31 21.14
C GLY A 164 9.46 -18.76 21.37
N TRP A 165 10.13 -18.26 22.42
CA TRP A 165 11.45 -18.73 22.86
C TRP A 165 11.37 -19.33 24.26
N LEU A 166 12.24 -20.28 24.53
CA LEU A 166 12.33 -21.03 25.80
C LEU A 166 13.72 -20.84 26.40
N LEU A 167 13.81 -20.78 27.73
CA LEU A 167 15.08 -20.75 28.46
C LEU A 167 15.73 -22.14 28.48
N CYS A 168 17.05 -22.21 28.32
CA CYS A 168 17.83 -23.41 28.55
C CYS A 168 18.14 -23.58 30.04
N ASN A 169 17.13 -23.90 30.84
CA ASN A 169 17.18 -24.00 32.30
C ASN A 169 16.95 -25.44 32.81
N GLY A 170 17.01 -26.44 31.93
CA GLY A 170 16.71 -27.84 32.27
C GLY A 170 15.23 -28.23 32.16
N ASP A 171 14.33 -27.32 31.79
CA ASP A 171 12.90 -27.63 31.74
C ASP A 171 12.53 -28.58 30.60
N ARG A 172 11.43 -29.32 30.81
CA ARG A 172 10.77 -30.11 29.77
C ARG A 172 9.93 -29.20 28.87
N PHE A 173 9.81 -29.56 27.60
CA PHE A 173 8.94 -28.86 26.65
C PHE A 173 7.92 -29.81 26.02
N ASN A 174 6.84 -29.25 25.51
CA ASN A 174 5.80 -30.01 24.82
C ASN A 174 6.27 -30.33 23.38
N ALA A 175 6.65 -31.58 23.13
CA ALA A 175 7.12 -32.04 21.82
C ALA A 175 6.04 -31.97 20.72
N THR A 176 4.76 -32.07 21.07
CA THR A 176 3.64 -31.90 20.13
C THR A 176 3.49 -30.45 19.70
N GLN A 177 3.70 -29.52 20.62
CA GLN A 177 3.67 -28.08 20.33
C GLN A 177 4.92 -27.60 19.59
N TYR A 178 6.08 -28.20 19.88
CA TYR A 178 7.38 -27.82 19.34
C TYR A 178 8.10 -29.00 18.64
N PRO A 179 7.58 -29.49 17.50
CA PRO A 179 8.10 -30.69 16.83
C PRO A 179 9.53 -30.52 16.29
N LEU A 180 9.87 -29.34 15.79
CA LEU A 180 11.24 -29.04 15.33
C LEU A 180 12.23 -29.00 16.50
N LEU A 181 11.80 -28.51 17.67
CA LEU A 181 12.62 -28.52 18.87
C LEU A 181 12.79 -29.94 19.41
N ALA A 182 11.77 -30.79 19.30
CA ALA A 182 11.86 -32.22 19.62
C ALA A 182 12.86 -32.95 18.71
N SER A 183 12.99 -32.53 17.45
CA SER A 183 14.03 -33.07 16.56
C SER A 183 15.44 -32.66 17.01
N ALA A 184 15.62 -31.45 17.55
CA ALA A 184 16.91 -30.96 18.05
C ALA A 184 17.26 -31.54 19.44
N TYR A 185 16.25 -31.71 20.30
CA TYR A 185 16.36 -32.26 21.65
C TYR A 185 15.41 -33.45 21.85
N PRO A 186 15.79 -34.66 21.38
CA PRO A 186 14.89 -35.83 21.39
C PRO A 186 14.45 -36.32 22.78
N SER A 187 15.13 -35.88 23.85
CA SER A 187 14.73 -36.17 25.23
C SER A 187 13.42 -35.45 25.64
N GLY A 188 12.99 -34.44 24.89
CA GLY A 188 11.90 -33.54 25.29
C GLY A 188 12.26 -32.60 26.44
N GLN A 189 13.56 -32.44 26.71
CA GLN A 189 14.09 -31.61 27.80
C GLN A 189 15.25 -30.76 27.28
N LEU A 190 15.25 -29.49 27.65
CA LEU A 190 16.35 -28.58 27.33
C LEU A 190 17.55 -28.82 28.25
N PRO A 191 18.78 -28.54 27.81
CA PRO A 191 19.92 -28.51 28.71
C PRO A 191 19.76 -27.38 29.74
N ASP A 192 20.31 -27.58 30.94
CA ASP A 192 20.51 -26.49 31.88
C ASP A 192 21.87 -25.85 31.57
N LEU A 193 21.83 -24.66 30.97
CA LEU A 193 23.03 -23.92 30.54
C LEU A 193 23.35 -22.75 31.47
N ARG A 194 22.70 -22.66 32.64
CA ARG A 194 22.97 -21.60 33.62
C ARG A 194 24.35 -21.80 34.22
N GLY A 195 25.26 -20.86 33.96
CA GLY A 195 26.66 -20.93 34.42
C GLY A 195 27.59 -21.73 33.50
N GLU A 196 27.09 -22.26 32.38
CA GLU A 196 27.85 -23.13 31.50
C GLU A 196 28.47 -22.37 30.31
N PHE A 197 29.66 -22.79 29.88
CA PHE A 197 30.24 -22.39 28.60
C PHE A 197 29.97 -23.45 27.53
N ILE A 198 29.44 -23.04 26.38
CA ILE A 198 29.26 -23.94 25.25
C ILE A 198 30.60 -24.11 24.51
N ARG A 199 31.00 -25.36 24.28
CA ARG A 199 32.17 -25.72 23.47
C ARG A 199 31.79 -26.62 22.28
N GLY A 200 32.63 -26.62 21.25
CA GLY A 200 32.52 -27.57 20.16
C GLY A 200 32.72 -29.02 20.64
N ALA A 201 31.85 -29.92 20.18
CA ALA A 201 32.02 -31.36 20.36
C ALA A 201 33.21 -31.86 19.52
N ASP A 202 33.95 -32.85 20.04
CA ASP A 202 35.12 -33.41 19.35
C ASP A 202 34.78 -34.04 18.00
N ALA A 203 33.61 -34.68 17.92
CA ALA A 203 33.04 -35.27 16.70
C ALA A 203 34.03 -36.14 15.89
N GLY A 204 34.97 -36.82 16.57
CA GLY A 204 35.93 -37.74 15.94
C GLY A 204 37.32 -37.17 15.68
N ARG A 205 37.60 -35.93 16.11
CA ARG A 205 38.93 -35.30 16.01
C ARG A 205 39.96 -35.91 16.99
N LYS A 206 39.52 -36.69 17.97
CA LYS A 206 40.33 -37.41 18.97
C LYS A 206 41.08 -36.50 19.96
N ILE A 207 40.61 -35.28 20.17
CA ILE A 207 41.13 -34.35 21.18
C ILE A 207 40.38 -34.54 22.51
N ASP A 208 39.06 -34.74 22.47
CA ASP A 208 38.21 -35.01 23.63
C ASP A 208 37.44 -36.32 23.42
N THR A 209 38.21 -37.41 23.40
CA THR A 209 37.70 -38.75 23.05
C THR A 209 36.71 -39.26 24.09
N GLY A 210 35.57 -39.78 23.61
CA GLY A 210 34.51 -40.31 24.48
C GLY A 210 33.50 -39.27 24.95
N ARG A 211 33.70 -37.99 24.63
CA ARG A 211 32.76 -36.91 24.97
C ARG A 211 31.47 -36.99 24.17
N LYS A 212 30.33 -36.98 24.87
CA LYS A 212 29.00 -36.94 24.26
C LYS A 212 28.51 -35.50 24.09
N VAL A 213 27.81 -35.23 23.00
CA VAL A 213 27.09 -33.96 22.79
C VAL A 213 26.11 -33.75 23.96
N LEU A 214 26.01 -32.50 24.46
CA LEU A 214 25.23 -32.10 25.65
C LEU A 214 25.69 -32.67 27.00
N SER A 215 26.87 -33.31 27.09
CA SER A 215 27.42 -33.71 28.41
C SER A 215 28.15 -32.55 29.11
N ALA A 216 27.90 -32.39 30.41
CA ALA A 216 28.55 -31.36 31.23
C ALA A 216 30.01 -31.71 31.55
N GLN A 217 30.84 -30.68 31.73
CA GLN A 217 32.24 -30.79 32.14
C GLN A 217 32.51 -29.80 33.27
N GLY A 218 33.03 -30.28 34.41
CA GLY A 218 33.54 -29.38 35.45
C GLY A 218 34.77 -28.60 34.99
N ASP A 219 35.07 -27.51 35.68
CA ASP A 219 36.28 -26.73 35.41
C ASP A 219 37.55 -27.53 35.74
N ALA A 220 38.62 -27.20 35.03
CA ALA A 220 39.92 -27.78 35.28
C ALA A 220 41.02 -26.82 34.82
N ILE A 221 42.13 -26.82 35.55
CA ILE A 221 43.40 -26.26 35.09
C ILE A 221 44.33 -27.41 34.70
N ARG A 222 45.26 -27.14 33.77
CA ARG A 222 46.34 -28.10 33.48
C ARG A 222 47.17 -28.31 34.75
N ASN A 223 47.63 -29.54 34.94
CA ASN A 223 48.47 -29.88 36.08
C ASN A 223 49.74 -28.99 36.09
N ILE A 224 50.01 -28.35 37.23
CA ILE A 224 51.22 -27.56 37.45
C ILE A 224 52.16 -28.43 38.27
N THR A 225 53.30 -28.80 37.68
CA THR A 225 54.28 -29.67 38.33
C THR A 225 55.63 -28.98 38.39
N GLY A 226 56.44 -29.37 39.37
CA GLY A 226 57.80 -28.90 39.55
C GLY A 226 58.39 -29.46 40.83
N GLN A 227 59.71 -29.50 40.89
CA GLN A 227 60.46 -29.91 42.07
C GLN A 227 61.57 -28.89 42.32
N PHE A 228 61.95 -28.71 43.57
CA PHE A 228 63.16 -27.97 43.91
C PHE A 228 63.93 -28.75 44.98
N GLY A 229 65.24 -28.87 44.79
CA GLY A 229 66.12 -29.47 45.79
C GLY A 229 66.41 -28.48 46.93
N TYR A 230 66.72 -29.02 48.10
CA TYR A 230 66.92 -28.21 49.31
C TYR A 230 68.40 -27.98 49.62
N VAL A 231 69.24 -29.02 49.55
CA VAL A 231 70.63 -28.98 50.01
C VAL A 231 71.51 -29.92 49.18
N ARG A 232 72.77 -29.53 48.91
CA ARG A 232 73.83 -30.45 48.43
C ARG A 232 74.99 -30.49 49.43
N GLN A 233 75.60 -31.66 49.63
CA GLN A 233 76.74 -31.83 50.51
C GLN A 233 77.88 -32.58 49.81
N GLY A 234 79.09 -32.00 49.81
CA GLY A 234 80.29 -32.59 49.22
C GLY A 234 80.77 -31.87 47.95
N GLN A 235 82.09 -31.86 47.73
CA GLN A 235 82.75 -31.13 46.64
C GLN A 235 82.31 -31.59 45.24
N TRP A 236 81.85 -32.83 45.11
CA TRP A 236 81.46 -33.45 43.84
C TRP A 236 79.96 -33.79 43.78
N ALA A 237 79.18 -33.35 44.76
CA ALA A 237 77.73 -33.57 44.75
C ALA A 237 77.08 -32.72 43.65
N PRO A 238 76.05 -33.25 42.95
CA PRO A 238 75.34 -32.50 41.93
C PRO A 238 74.74 -31.22 42.51
N TRP A 239 74.65 -30.18 41.68
CA TRP A 239 74.02 -28.93 42.07
C TRP A 239 72.56 -29.16 42.45
N VAL A 240 72.09 -28.39 43.43
CA VAL A 240 70.65 -28.28 43.68
C VAL A 240 70.01 -27.72 42.42
N THR A 241 68.91 -28.31 41.98
CA THR A 241 68.17 -27.89 40.79
C THR A 241 66.72 -27.61 41.13
N ALA A 242 66.07 -26.81 40.28
CA ALA A 242 64.63 -26.65 40.25
C ALA A 242 64.10 -27.03 38.86
N THR A 243 62.88 -27.57 38.80
CA THR A 243 62.24 -28.01 37.56
C THR A 243 60.77 -27.57 37.53
N GLY A 244 60.19 -27.57 36.34
CA GLY A 244 58.78 -27.25 36.14
C GLY A 244 58.45 -25.80 36.50
N ALA A 245 57.43 -25.58 37.32
CA ALA A 245 56.99 -24.24 37.73
C ALA A 245 57.96 -23.51 38.68
N PHE A 246 58.98 -24.20 39.20
CA PHE A 246 60.00 -23.60 40.06
C PHE A 246 61.28 -23.32 39.27
N TYR A 247 61.91 -22.18 39.53
CA TYR A 247 63.20 -21.82 38.95
C TYR A 247 64.15 -21.28 40.03
N GLN A 248 65.44 -21.51 39.84
CA GLN A 248 66.47 -21.09 40.76
C GLN A 248 67.08 -19.76 40.30
N THR A 249 67.07 -18.75 41.17
CA THR A 249 67.57 -17.40 40.86
C THR A 249 69.03 -17.17 41.24
N SER A 250 69.53 -17.86 42.28
CA SER A 250 70.92 -17.73 42.73
C SER A 250 71.44 -19.02 43.36
N THR A 251 72.77 -19.14 43.42
CA THR A 251 73.49 -20.14 44.21
C THR A 251 74.45 -19.42 45.15
N PHE A 252 74.56 -19.91 46.38
CA PHE A 252 75.56 -19.43 47.33
C PHE A 252 76.11 -20.61 48.14
N SER A 253 77.35 -20.48 48.60
CA SER A 253 77.93 -21.43 49.55
C SER A 253 77.29 -21.21 50.92
N ALA A 254 76.70 -22.27 51.48
CA ALA A 254 76.14 -22.25 52.83
C ALA A 254 76.79 -23.37 53.65
N ALA A 255 77.14 -23.08 54.90
CA ALA A 255 77.58 -24.10 55.85
C ALA A 255 76.36 -24.91 56.32
N ILE A 256 76.34 -26.21 56.04
CA ILE A 256 75.33 -27.13 56.60
C ILE A 256 75.81 -27.53 57.99
N LYS A 257 75.15 -27.03 59.04
CA LYS A 257 75.57 -27.19 60.44
C LYS A 257 75.35 -28.64 60.92
N ARG A 258 76.31 -29.20 61.67
CA ARG A 258 76.21 -30.53 62.32
C ARG A 258 76.20 -30.38 63.84
N GLY A 259 75.17 -30.93 64.51
CA GLY A 259 75.25 -31.36 65.91
C GLY A 259 74.94 -30.37 67.04
N ASP A 260 74.15 -29.30 66.83
CA ASP A 260 73.72 -28.40 67.93
C ASP A 260 72.30 -28.74 68.46
N PRO A 261 71.95 -28.34 69.71
CA PRO A 261 70.64 -28.63 70.32
C PRO A 261 69.49 -27.69 69.88
N ASP A 262 69.79 -26.53 69.28
CA ASP A 262 68.79 -25.54 68.82
C ASP A 262 68.77 -25.44 67.28
N ASN A 263 68.11 -26.40 66.64
CA ASN A 263 68.04 -26.48 65.17
C ASN A 263 66.65 -26.05 64.66
N TRP A 264 66.63 -25.10 63.72
CA TRP A 264 65.41 -24.56 63.13
C TRP A 264 65.37 -24.83 61.61
N GLY A 265 64.19 -25.21 61.12
CA GLY A 265 63.89 -25.35 59.69
C GLY A 265 62.72 -24.46 59.28
N SER A 266 62.52 -24.25 57.99
CA SER A 266 61.39 -23.49 57.45
C SER A 266 60.50 -24.38 56.59
N VAL A 267 59.20 -24.09 56.60
CA VAL A 267 58.22 -24.71 55.71
C VAL A 267 57.87 -23.70 54.63
N SER A 268 58.00 -24.11 53.37
CA SER A 268 57.58 -23.32 52.21
C SER A 268 56.28 -23.91 51.67
N ALA A 269 55.27 -23.06 51.49
CA ALA A 269 53.98 -23.44 50.89
C ALA A 269 53.76 -22.68 49.59
N PHE A 270 53.10 -23.33 48.62
CA PHE A 270 52.63 -22.69 47.40
C PHE A 270 51.23 -22.14 47.63
N ASP A 271 51.05 -20.84 47.40
CA ASP A 271 49.76 -20.17 47.43
C ASP A 271 49.70 -19.17 46.27
N ALA A 272 48.91 -19.51 45.24
CA ALA A 272 48.74 -18.68 44.06
C ALA A 272 48.01 -17.36 44.36
N SER A 273 47.18 -17.31 45.40
CA SER A 273 46.37 -16.12 45.74
C SER A 273 47.23 -14.90 46.09
N ARG A 274 48.51 -15.13 46.42
CA ARG A 274 49.49 -14.09 46.75
C ARG A 274 49.91 -13.23 45.55
N VAL A 275 49.70 -13.71 44.32
CA VAL A 275 50.17 -13.03 43.09
C VAL A 275 49.13 -12.97 41.98
N VAL A 276 48.06 -13.75 42.08
CA VAL A 276 46.94 -13.72 41.13
C VAL A 276 45.60 -13.81 41.86
N PRO A 277 44.52 -13.20 41.32
CA PRO A 277 43.17 -13.44 41.83
C PRO A 277 42.81 -14.93 41.75
N THR A 278 42.19 -15.45 42.80
CA THR A 278 41.74 -16.85 42.88
C THR A 278 40.26 -16.91 43.26
N ALA A 279 39.60 -18.00 42.89
CA ALA A 279 38.21 -18.30 43.21
C ALA A 279 38.03 -19.82 43.32
N HIS A 280 36.87 -20.27 43.78
CA HIS A 280 36.52 -21.71 43.85
C HIS A 280 36.41 -22.38 42.48
N GLU A 281 36.26 -21.61 41.39
CA GLU A 281 36.12 -22.08 40.01
C GLU A 281 37.09 -21.30 39.12
N ASN A 282 37.75 -21.99 38.20
CA ASN A 282 38.59 -21.35 37.19
C ASN A 282 37.75 -20.79 36.03
N ARG A 283 37.68 -19.46 35.90
CA ARG A 283 36.91 -18.79 34.84
C ARG A 283 37.58 -17.50 34.35
N PRO A 284 37.46 -17.19 33.04
CA PRO A 284 37.82 -15.88 32.53
C PRO A 284 36.79 -14.82 33.00
N ARG A 285 37.15 -13.55 32.83
CA ARG A 285 36.17 -12.45 32.97
C ARG A 285 35.02 -12.68 31.99
N ASN A 286 33.78 -12.55 32.47
CA ASN A 286 32.58 -12.84 31.70
C ASN A 286 31.42 -11.90 32.09
N VAL A 287 30.38 -11.87 31.26
CA VAL A 287 29.09 -11.21 31.51
C VAL A 287 27.99 -12.25 31.32
N ALA A 288 27.07 -12.33 32.28
CA ALA A 288 25.99 -13.31 32.24
C ALA A 288 24.86 -12.88 31.30
N PHE A 289 24.53 -13.74 30.34
CA PHE A 289 23.33 -13.68 29.50
C PHE A 289 22.56 -14.99 29.71
N ASN A 290 21.25 -14.96 29.51
CA ASN A 290 20.47 -16.19 29.44
C ASN A 290 20.73 -16.91 28.11
N TYR A 291 20.70 -18.24 28.11
CA TYR A 291 20.60 -19.00 26.87
C TYR A 291 19.14 -19.30 26.56
N ILE A 292 18.69 -18.93 25.36
CA ILE A 292 17.34 -19.19 24.87
C ILE A 292 17.36 -19.98 23.57
N VAL A 293 16.36 -20.82 23.34
CA VAL A 293 16.13 -21.52 22.07
C VAL A 293 14.78 -21.16 21.49
N ARG A 294 14.71 -21.12 20.16
CA ARG A 294 13.44 -20.91 19.45
C ARG A 294 12.57 -22.17 19.62
N GLY A 295 11.29 -22.00 19.97
CA GLY A 295 10.33 -23.09 20.06
C GLY A 295 9.67 -23.43 18.72
N ALA A 296 9.44 -22.43 17.86
CA ALA A 296 8.81 -22.55 16.54
C ALA A 296 9.47 -21.62 15.51
#